data_AF-A0A0D2JC47-F1
#
_entry.id   AF-A0A0D2JC47-F1
#
_cell.length_a   1.000
_cell.length_b   1.000
_cell.length_c   1.000
_cell.angle_alpha   90.00
_cell.angle_beta   90.00
_cell.angle_gamma   90.00
#
_symmetry.space_group_name_H-M   'P 1'
#
loop_
_entity.id
_entity.type
_entity.pdbx_description
1 polymer ?
#
loop_
_entity_poly.entity_id
_entity_poly.type
_entity_poly.pdbx_seq_one_letter_code
_entity_poly.pdbx_strand_id
1 'polypeptide(L)'
;MDQVLIASDAIGMGLNFNIRRVVFSTMVKTIGNTRGPVPPSLIKQIAGRAGRRNSAYPEGYATTIAASDLPFLQEALAIPADAMNTPAAGLAPEFEMIEMLAGQLGDQSIEQLLKSFETQAKLDGTYFFCNQESLTQIAKLIQGVPNLSLQDRFTFLMAPVSSRDELVKAAVQEFAHWYAAGSPVVIDPNRMPKAPPKNEEEMAFMEALHRVN
;
A
#
# COMPACT_ATOMS: atom_id res chain seq x y z
N MET A 1 -12.14 21.94 -26.50
CA MET A 1 -12.58 20.99 -25.46
C MET A 1 -11.68 21.19 -24.27
N ASP A 2 -12.26 21.38 -23.08
CA ASP A 2 -11.48 21.44 -21.86
C ASP A 2 -10.96 20.04 -21.53
N GLN A 3 -9.64 19.89 -21.37
CA GLN A 3 -9.03 18.63 -20.98
C GLN A 3 -9.14 18.49 -19.46
N VAL A 4 -9.92 17.50 -19.02
CA VAL A 4 -10.12 17.18 -17.59
C VAL A 4 -9.45 15.85 -17.29
N LEU A 5 -8.71 15.80 -16.18
CA LEU A 5 -8.17 14.59 -15.60
C LEU A 5 -8.89 14.31 -14.29
N ILE A 6 -9.50 13.12 -14.18
CA ILE A 6 -10.03 12.61 -12.92
C ILE A 6 -9.02 11.61 -12.39
N ALA A 7 -8.55 11.81 -11.16
CA ALA A 7 -7.55 10.94 -10.56
C ALA A 7 -7.69 10.87 -9.04
N SER A 8 -7.16 9.79 -8.46
CA SER A 8 -6.97 9.68 -7.03
C SER A 8 -5.76 10.48 -6.57
N ASP A 9 -5.48 10.42 -5.27
CA ASP A 9 -4.28 10.98 -4.65
C ASP A 9 -2.95 10.40 -5.17
N ALA A 10 -2.99 9.33 -5.98
CA ALA A 10 -1.84 8.80 -6.70
C ALA A 10 -1.13 9.87 -7.55
N ILE A 11 -1.81 10.93 -7.99
CA ILE A 11 -1.18 12.05 -8.72
C ILE A 11 -0.20 12.86 -7.88
N GLY A 12 -0.24 12.72 -6.56
CA GLY A 12 0.64 13.43 -5.64
C GLY A 12 2.13 13.14 -5.91
N MET A 13 2.46 12.00 -6.51
CA MET A 13 3.84 11.55 -6.73
C MET A 13 4.01 10.84 -8.09
N GLY A 14 5.27 10.71 -8.54
CA GLY A 14 5.66 9.73 -9.58
C GLY A 14 5.35 10.07 -11.04
N LEU A 15 4.35 10.92 -11.32
CA LEU A 15 3.98 11.30 -12.68
C LEU A 15 4.33 12.76 -12.96
N ASN A 16 4.40 13.17 -14.23
CA ASN A 16 4.57 14.58 -14.63
C ASN A 16 3.37 15.03 -15.45
N PHE A 17 2.53 15.90 -14.88
CA PHE A 17 1.31 16.41 -15.51
C PHE A 17 1.34 17.94 -15.59
N ASN A 18 0.82 18.47 -16.69
CA ASN A 18 0.59 19.91 -16.87
C ASN A 18 -0.78 20.28 -16.27
N ILE A 19 -0.83 20.51 -14.96
CA ILE A 19 -2.07 20.82 -14.23
C ILE A 19 -2.14 22.32 -13.95
N ARG A 20 -3.24 22.96 -14.36
CA ARG A 20 -3.54 24.37 -14.03
C ARG A 20 -4.29 24.51 -12.70
N ARG A 21 -5.27 23.64 -12.48
CA ARG A 21 -6.16 23.68 -11.32
C ARG A 21 -6.38 22.28 -10.77
N VAL A 22 -6.24 22.14 -9.45
CA VAL A 22 -6.68 20.98 -8.70
C VAL A 22 -8.05 21.27 -8.09
N VAL A 23 -8.99 20.35 -8.24
CA VAL A 23 -10.32 20.43 -7.63
C VAL A 23 -10.50 19.20 -6.74
N PHE A 24 -10.51 19.39 -5.42
CA PHE A 24 -10.76 18.32 -4.46
C PHE A 24 -12.24 17.95 -4.47
N SER A 25 -12.56 16.70 -4.78
CA SER A 25 -13.93 16.20 -4.77
C SER A 25 -14.49 16.02 -3.36
N THR A 26 -13.63 15.66 -2.40
CA THR A 26 -13.93 15.53 -0.98
C THR A 26 -12.67 15.77 -0.15
N MET A 27 -12.83 16.31 1.07
CA MET A 27 -11.75 16.45 2.04
C MET A 27 -11.72 15.33 3.10
N VAL A 28 -12.35 14.19 2.80
CA VAL A 28 -12.41 13.02 3.68
C VAL A 28 -11.78 11.81 2.98
N LYS A 29 -10.91 11.08 3.69
CA LYS A 29 -10.23 9.88 3.21
C LYS A 29 -10.38 8.72 4.19
N THR A 30 -10.45 7.51 3.66
CA THR A 30 -10.34 6.28 4.44
C THR A 30 -8.87 5.87 4.54
N ILE A 31 -8.35 5.78 5.76
CA ILE A 31 -6.99 5.31 6.06
C ILE A 31 -7.13 4.09 6.99
N GLY A 32 -6.71 2.93 6.50
CA GLY A 32 -6.99 1.65 7.17
C GLY A 32 -8.51 1.43 7.29
N ASN A 33 -8.98 1.24 8.53
CA ASN A 33 -10.39 1.03 8.85
C ASN A 33 -11.11 2.30 9.34
N THR A 34 -10.45 3.46 9.28
CA THR A 34 -10.99 4.73 9.77
C THR A 34 -11.21 5.71 8.63
N ARG A 35 -12.33 6.44 8.70
CA ARG A 35 -12.63 7.52 7.78
C ARG A 35 -12.43 8.85 8.50
N GLY A 36 -11.60 9.72 7.95
CA GLY A 36 -11.21 10.98 8.59
C GLY A 36 -10.81 12.06 7.59
N PRO A 37 -10.47 13.27 8.06
CA PRO A 37 -10.03 14.35 7.19
C PRO A 37 -8.74 13.98 6.45
N VAL A 38 -8.59 14.48 5.21
CA VAL A 38 -7.35 14.31 4.45
C VAL A 38 -6.20 15.03 5.19
N PRO A 39 -5.04 14.38 5.40
CA PRO A 39 -3.91 15.01 6.09
C PRO A 39 -3.40 16.27 5.34
N PRO A 40 -3.03 17.36 6.05
CA PRO A 40 -2.52 18.57 5.42
C PRO A 40 -1.31 18.37 4.51
N SER A 41 -0.40 17.45 4.87
CA SER A 41 0.75 17.08 4.04
C SER A 41 0.33 16.53 2.67
N LEU A 42 -0.69 15.66 2.65
CA LEU A 42 -1.25 15.09 1.43
C LEU A 42 -1.99 16.15 0.60
N ILE A 43 -2.77 17.02 1.26
CA ILE A 43 -3.43 18.16 0.60
C ILE A 43 -2.41 19.02 -0.13
N LYS A 44 -1.33 19.41 0.55
CA LYS A 44 -0.25 20.22 -0.05
C LYS A 44 0.46 19.50 -1.18
N GLN A 45 0.72 18.20 -1.01
CA GLN A 45 1.36 17.39 -2.04
C GLN A 45 0.53 17.36 -3.33
N ILE A 46 -0.79 17.18 -3.21
CA ILE A 46 -1.72 17.14 -4.35
C ILE A 46 -1.91 18.56 -4.93
N ALA A 47 -2.17 19.57 -4.09
CA ALA A 47 -2.38 20.95 -4.53
C ALA A 47 -1.14 21.52 -5.25
N GLY A 48 0.07 21.22 -4.75
CA GLY A 48 1.35 21.60 -5.36
C GLY A 48 1.65 20.93 -6.70
N ARG A 49 0.76 20.06 -7.20
CA ARG A 49 0.81 19.54 -8.57
C ARG A 49 0.36 20.57 -9.60
N ALA A 50 -0.43 21.57 -9.21
CA ALA A 50 -0.81 22.68 -10.06
C ALA A 50 0.33 23.71 -10.17
N GLY A 51 0.57 24.24 -11.36
CA GLY A 51 1.51 25.36 -11.55
C GLY A 51 3.00 25.00 -11.33
N ARG A 52 3.40 23.77 -11.64
CA ARG A 52 4.81 23.35 -11.54
C ARG A 52 5.68 24.16 -12.50
N ARG A 53 6.96 24.37 -12.13
CA ARG A 53 7.94 25.17 -12.91
C ARG A 53 8.07 24.77 -14.39
N ASN A 54 7.94 23.48 -14.71
CA ASN A 54 8.03 22.96 -16.08
C ASN A 54 6.66 22.79 -16.74
N SER A 55 5.60 23.35 -16.15
CA SER A 55 4.27 23.28 -16.72
C SER A 55 3.97 24.46 -17.63
N ALA A 56 3.00 24.30 -18.52
CA ALA A 56 2.49 25.38 -19.35
C ALA A 56 1.77 26.50 -18.54
N TYR A 57 1.60 26.30 -17.23
CA TYR A 57 0.87 27.20 -16.34
C TYR A 57 1.83 27.79 -15.30
N PRO A 58 2.19 29.08 -15.39
CA PRO A 58 3.09 29.70 -14.41
C PRO A 58 2.45 29.83 -13.02
N GLU A 59 1.12 29.83 -12.95
CA GLU A 59 0.34 29.86 -11.71
C GLU A 59 -0.58 28.64 -11.61
N GLY A 60 -0.64 28.06 -10.41
CA GLY A 60 -1.51 26.94 -10.06
C GLY A 60 -2.62 27.35 -9.12
N TYR A 61 -3.80 26.74 -9.27
CA TYR A 61 -4.95 26.97 -8.39
C TYR A 61 -5.39 25.67 -7.71
N ALA A 62 -5.93 25.77 -6.50
CA ALA A 62 -6.57 24.66 -5.79
C ALA A 62 -7.92 25.12 -5.24
N THR A 63 -8.95 24.27 -5.36
CA THR A 63 -10.29 24.53 -4.83
C THR A 63 -10.98 23.20 -4.47
N THR A 64 -12.15 23.26 -3.85
CA THR A 64 -13.01 22.11 -3.55
C THR A 64 -14.26 22.14 -4.44
N ILE A 65 -14.93 20.99 -4.60
CA ILE A 65 -16.27 20.92 -5.20
C ILE A 65 -17.30 21.51 -4.23
N ALA A 66 -17.27 21.05 -2.98
CA ALA A 66 -18.16 21.56 -1.93
C ALA A 66 -17.59 22.86 -1.34
N ALA A 67 -18.36 23.94 -1.39
CA ALA A 67 -17.94 25.24 -0.84
C ALA A 67 -17.68 25.19 0.67
N SER A 68 -18.36 24.29 1.39
CA SER A 68 -18.16 24.04 2.82
C SER A 68 -16.75 23.53 3.17
N ASP A 69 -16.07 22.88 2.21
CA ASP A 69 -14.76 22.27 2.42
C ASP A 69 -13.62 23.27 2.16
N LEU A 70 -13.91 24.41 1.54
CA LEU A 70 -12.92 25.40 1.15
C LEU A 70 -12.15 26.01 2.34
N PRO A 71 -12.78 26.36 3.48
CA PRO A 71 -12.06 26.84 4.66
C PRO A 71 -11.02 25.82 5.16
N PHE A 72 -11.38 24.54 5.22
CA PHE A 72 -10.46 23.47 5.64
C PHE A 72 -9.27 23.33 4.68
N LEU A 73 -9.50 23.44 3.36
CA LEU A 73 -8.42 23.46 2.37
C LEU A 73 -7.48 24.65 2.60
N GLN A 74 -8.02 25.85 2.83
CA GLN A 74 -7.21 27.05 3.07
C GLN A 74 -6.36 26.93 4.34
N GLU A 75 -6.96 26.45 5.43
CA GLU A 75 -6.26 26.19 6.69
C GLU A 75 -5.13 25.18 6.48
N ALA A 76 -5.40 24.05 5.82
CA ALA A 76 -4.40 23.01 5.56
C ALA A 76 -3.22 23.51 4.71
N LEU A 77 -3.47 24.37 3.71
CA LEU A 77 -2.43 24.96 2.87
C LEU A 77 -1.60 26.01 3.62
N ALA A 78 -2.21 26.72 4.58
CA ALA A 78 -1.56 27.78 5.36
C ALA A 78 -0.62 27.25 6.46
N ILE A 79 -0.74 25.99 6.86
CA ILE A 79 0.17 25.36 7.83
C ILE A 79 1.62 25.53 7.33
N PRO A 80 2.61 25.91 8.15
CA PRO A 80 4.00 25.97 7.72
C PRO A 80 4.61 24.59 7.42
N ALA A 81 5.68 24.52 6.62
CA ALA A 81 6.31 23.23 6.27
C ALA A 81 7.04 22.57 7.45
N ASP A 82 7.72 23.38 8.25
CA ASP A 82 8.42 23.04 9.49
C ASP A 82 7.47 22.60 10.62
N ALA A 83 6.21 23.03 10.60
CA ALA A 83 5.19 22.57 11.53
C ALA A 83 4.74 21.11 11.25
N MET A 84 4.99 20.58 10.05
CA MET A 84 4.70 19.19 9.70
C MET A 84 5.90 18.30 10.07
N ASN A 85 5.92 17.81 11.30
CA ASN A 85 6.95 16.88 11.77
C ASN A 85 6.43 15.44 11.84
N THR A 86 7.35 14.48 11.71
CA THR A 86 7.09 13.05 11.94
C THR A 86 7.93 12.66 13.16
N PRO A 87 7.36 12.62 14.36
CA PRO A 87 8.13 12.56 15.61
C PRO A 87 8.76 11.18 15.87
N ALA A 88 8.33 10.15 15.14
CA ALA A 88 8.81 8.79 15.31
C ALA A 88 9.02 8.09 13.96
N ALA A 89 9.95 7.13 13.92
CA ALA A 89 10.24 6.32 12.74
C ALA A 89 9.63 4.91 12.86
N GLY A 90 9.15 4.38 11.72
CA GLY A 90 8.61 3.04 11.65
C GLY A 90 9.72 1.98 11.62
N LEU A 91 9.55 0.92 12.41
CA LEU A 91 10.41 -0.25 12.44
C LEU A 91 9.65 -1.49 11.99
N ALA A 92 10.36 -2.45 11.41
CA ALA A 92 9.85 -3.77 11.06
C ALA A 92 10.89 -4.84 11.46
N PRO A 93 10.46 -6.06 11.80
CA PRO A 93 11.38 -7.14 12.14
C PRO A 93 12.23 -7.54 10.94
N GLU A 94 13.52 -7.77 11.19
CA GLU A 94 14.42 -8.44 10.25
C GLU A 94 14.37 -9.96 10.45
N PHE A 95 14.78 -10.71 9.43
CA PHE A 95 14.72 -12.18 9.47
C PHE A 95 15.51 -12.74 10.65
N GLU A 96 16.72 -12.22 10.87
CA GLU A 96 17.65 -12.64 11.92
C GLU A 96 17.03 -12.50 13.31
N MET A 97 16.19 -11.48 13.53
CA MET A 97 15.49 -11.28 14.80
C MET A 97 14.41 -12.35 15.00
N ILE A 98 13.69 -12.71 13.94
CA ILE A 98 12.66 -13.75 13.96
C ILE A 98 13.30 -15.13 14.13
N GLU A 99 14.43 -15.39 13.47
CA GLU A 99 15.20 -16.63 13.62
C GLU A 99 15.72 -16.80 15.05
N MET A 100 16.28 -15.73 15.64
CA MET A 100 16.71 -15.74 17.04
C MET A 100 15.55 -16.05 17.99
N LEU A 101 14.38 -15.47 17.75
CA LEU A 101 13.17 -15.71 18.56
C LEU A 101 12.67 -17.16 18.39
N ALA A 102 12.72 -17.71 17.18
CA ALA A 102 12.39 -19.11 16.93
C ALA A 102 13.30 -20.07 17.72
N GLY A 103 14.60 -19.77 17.79
CA GLY A 103 15.55 -20.53 18.61
C GLY A 103 15.23 -20.52 20.11
N GLN A 104 14.54 -19.50 20.60
CA GLN A 104 14.13 -19.38 22.01
C GLN A 104 12.76 -20.00 22.32
N LEU A 105 11.79 -19.84 21.40
CA LEU A 105 10.40 -20.27 21.61
C LEU A 105 10.11 -21.69 21.09
N GLY A 106 11.05 -22.33 20.39
CA GLY A 106 10.90 -23.68 19.86
C GLY A 106 9.96 -23.74 18.66
N ASP A 107 9.16 -24.81 18.55
CA ASP A 107 8.27 -25.04 17.41
C ASP A 107 7.07 -24.08 17.45
N GLN A 108 7.19 -22.97 16.73
CA GLN A 108 6.17 -21.95 16.54
C GLN A 108 6.02 -21.64 15.06
N SER A 109 4.77 -21.38 14.65
CA SER A 109 4.52 -20.84 13.30
C SER A 109 5.09 -19.43 13.15
N ILE A 110 5.43 -19.04 11.92
CA ILE A 110 5.92 -17.69 11.64
C ILE A 110 4.91 -16.60 12.05
N GLU A 111 3.61 -16.88 11.98
CA GLU A 111 2.56 -15.98 12.48
C GLU A 111 2.69 -15.75 14.00
N GLN A 112 2.91 -16.83 14.77
CA GLN A 112 3.09 -16.75 16.22
C GLN A 112 4.39 -16.04 16.60
N LEU A 113 5.46 -16.25 15.83
CA LEU A 113 6.74 -15.57 16.01
C LEU A 113 6.60 -14.05 15.78
N LEU A 114 5.95 -13.63 14.70
CA LEU A 114 5.70 -12.19 14.44
C LEU A 114 4.88 -11.53 15.54
N LYS A 115 3.78 -12.17 15.98
CA LYS A 115 2.96 -11.65 17.09
C LYS A 115 3.73 -11.58 18.40
N SER A 116 4.54 -12.59 18.67
CA SER A 116 5.37 -12.65 19.87
C SER A 116 6.45 -11.56 19.83
N PHE A 117 7.06 -11.32 18.68
CA PHE A 117 8.02 -10.24 18.47
C PHE A 117 7.37 -8.87 18.74
N GLU A 118 6.21 -8.60 18.15
CA GLU A 118 5.48 -7.34 18.36
C GLU A 118 5.08 -7.13 19.84
N THR A 119 4.70 -8.21 20.53
CA THR A 119 4.29 -8.14 21.94
C THR A 119 5.47 -7.96 22.91
N GLN A 120 6.63 -8.54 22.60
CA GLN A 120 7.79 -8.56 23.50
C GLN A 120 8.79 -7.43 23.23
N ALA A 121 8.82 -6.91 22.00
CA ALA A 121 9.76 -5.89 21.63
C ALA A 121 9.47 -4.57 22.35
N LYS A 122 10.54 -3.93 22.85
CA LYS A 122 10.49 -2.65 23.52
C LYS A 122 11.08 -1.60 22.61
N LEU A 123 10.29 -0.57 22.32
CA LEU A 123 10.71 0.56 21.52
C LEU A 123 10.92 1.79 22.41
N ASP A 124 11.88 2.62 22.03
CA ASP A 124 11.95 3.99 22.53
C ASP A 124 10.80 4.82 21.91
N GLY A 125 10.37 5.89 22.59
CA GLY A 125 9.25 6.75 22.17
C GLY A 125 9.47 7.49 20.85
N THR A 126 10.65 7.37 20.25
CA THR A 126 11.00 7.87 18.92
C THR A 126 10.79 6.84 17.80
N TYR A 127 10.25 5.65 18.12
CA TYR A 127 9.96 4.59 17.16
C TYR A 127 8.57 3.98 17.36
N PHE A 128 8.04 3.40 16.31
CA PHE A 128 6.82 2.59 16.35
C PHE A 128 6.95 1.39 15.41
N PHE A 129 6.20 0.31 15.64
CA PHE A 129 6.14 -0.79 14.69
C PHE A 129 5.26 -0.43 13.49
N CYS A 130 5.79 -0.62 12.28
CA CYS A 130 5.02 -0.58 11.06
C CYS A 130 3.85 -1.57 11.13
N ASN A 131 2.72 -1.24 10.48
CA ASN A 131 1.57 -2.13 10.43
C ASN A 131 1.94 -3.46 9.72
N GLN A 132 1.80 -4.58 10.42
CA GLN A 132 2.14 -5.93 9.94
C GLN A 132 0.90 -6.78 9.56
N GLU A 133 -0.27 -6.17 9.39
CA GLU A 133 -1.51 -6.91 9.08
C GLU A 133 -1.39 -7.73 7.80
N SER A 134 -0.81 -7.16 6.73
CA SER A 134 -0.58 -7.86 5.46
C SER A 134 0.39 -9.03 5.62
N LEU A 135 1.48 -8.86 6.37
CA LEU A 135 2.43 -9.94 6.66
C LEU A 135 1.71 -11.08 7.40
N THR A 136 0.94 -10.75 8.45
CA THR A 136 0.17 -11.73 9.23
C THR A 136 -0.84 -12.49 8.37
N GLN A 137 -1.47 -11.82 7.40
CA GLN A 137 -2.40 -12.47 6.47
C GLN A 137 -1.68 -13.44 5.52
N ILE A 138 -0.52 -13.06 4.98
CA ILE A 138 0.29 -13.98 4.16
C ILE A 138 0.79 -15.16 4.99
N ALA A 139 1.25 -14.92 6.23
CA ALA A 139 1.69 -15.97 7.15
C ALA A 139 0.62 -17.06 7.33
N LYS A 140 -0.64 -16.64 7.52
CA LYS A 140 -1.79 -17.54 7.61
C LYS A 140 -2.04 -18.30 6.31
N LEU A 141 -1.97 -17.63 5.17
CA LEU A 141 -2.20 -18.25 3.86
C LEU A 141 -1.22 -19.39 3.58
N ILE A 142 0.06 -19.22 3.93
CA ILE A 142 1.11 -20.22 3.66
C ILE A 142 1.36 -21.19 4.82
N GLN A 143 0.60 -21.08 5.93
CA GLN A 143 0.81 -21.90 7.13
C GLN A 143 0.73 -23.39 6.81
N GLY A 144 -0.24 -23.80 5.99
CA GLY A 144 -0.47 -25.20 5.62
C GLY A 144 0.49 -25.75 4.55
N VAL A 145 1.38 -24.94 4.00
CA VAL A 145 2.32 -25.38 2.96
C VAL A 145 3.46 -26.17 3.62
N PRO A 146 3.66 -27.46 3.26
CA PRO A 146 4.73 -28.28 3.84
C PRO A 146 6.10 -27.85 3.31
N ASN A 147 7.18 -28.33 3.94
CA ASN A 147 8.56 -28.22 3.44
C ASN A 147 9.11 -26.80 3.18
N LEU A 148 8.42 -25.74 3.63
CA LEU A 148 8.99 -24.39 3.64
C LEU A 148 9.81 -24.16 4.91
N SER A 149 11.07 -23.75 4.74
CA SER A 149 11.91 -23.30 5.84
C SER A 149 11.39 -21.99 6.45
N LEU A 150 11.87 -21.62 7.64
CA LEU A 150 11.53 -20.33 8.24
C LEU A 150 11.95 -19.16 7.32
N GLN A 151 13.10 -19.27 6.65
CA GLN A 151 13.60 -18.28 5.72
C GLN A 151 12.73 -18.15 4.46
N ASP A 152 12.28 -19.28 3.90
CA ASP A 152 11.36 -19.26 2.76
C ASP A 152 10.03 -18.61 3.16
N ARG A 153 9.47 -19.01 4.30
CA ARG A 153 8.25 -18.42 4.84
C ARG A 153 8.42 -16.91 4.99
N PHE A 154 9.51 -16.46 5.60
CA PHE A 154 9.79 -15.04 5.77
C PHE A 154 9.90 -14.30 4.42
N THR A 155 10.55 -14.91 3.44
CA THR A 155 10.65 -14.36 2.08
C THR A 155 9.28 -14.18 1.43
N PHE A 156 8.37 -15.15 1.56
CA PHE A 156 7.00 -15.03 1.08
C PHE A 156 6.21 -13.89 1.75
N LEU A 157 6.44 -13.63 3.04
CA LEU A 157 5.81 -12.50 3.75
C LEU A 157 6.18 -11.16 3.13
N MET A 158 7.43 -11.02 2.66
CA MET A 158 7.94 -9.78 2.09
C MET A 158 7.41 -9.49 0.68
N ALA A 159 6.68 -10.43 0.06
CA ALA A 159 6.05 -10.21 -1.24
C ALA A 159 4.98 -9.10 -1.13
N PRO A 160 5.03 -8.05 -1.98
CA PRO A 160 4.11 -6.92 -1.90
C PRO A 160 2.76 -7.26 -2.53
N VAL A 161 1.98 -8.11 -1.86
CA VAL A 161 0.69 -8.60 -2.35
C VAL A 161 -0.48 -7.93 -1.63
N SER A 162 -1.53 -7.62 -2.38
CA SER A 162 -2.78 -7.15 -1.78
C SER A 162 -3.51 -8.32 -1.14
N SER A 163 -3.65 -8.27 0.18
CA SER A 163 -4.43 -9.23 0.95
C SER A 163 -5.95 -9.03 0.86
N ARG A 164 -6.42 -8.17 -0.03
CA ARG A 164 -7.86 -7.95 -0.29
C ARG A 164 -8.37 -8.71 -1.50
N ASP A 165 -7.47 -9.15 -2.38
CA ASP A 165 -7.79 -9.76 -3.66
C ASP A 165 -7.68 -11.28 -3.55
N GLU A 166 -8.81 -11.99 -3.64
CA GLU A 166 -8.85 -13.45 -3.49
C GLU A 166 -8.05 -14.19 -4.56
N LEU A 167 -7.97 -13.64 -5.78
CA LEU A 167 -7.19 -14.24 -6.85
C LEU A 167 -5.68 -14.15 -6.54
N VAL A 168 -5.23 -13.01 -6.00
CA VAL A 168 -3.84 -12.83 -5.56
C VAL A 168 -3.52 -13.74 -4.38
N LYS A 169 -4.43 -13.90 -3.40
CA LYS A 169 -4.24 -14.84 -2.28
C LYS A 169 -4.08 -16.28 -2.75
N ALA A 170 -4.95 -16.71 -3.66
CA ALA A 170 -4.90 -18.05 -4.23
C ALA A 170 -3.57 -18.28 -4.98
N ALA A 171 -3.10 -17.29 -5.73
CA ALA A 171 -1.83 -17.35 -6.42
C ALA A 171 -0.64 -17.46 -5.45
N VAL A 172 -0.63 -16.69 -4.36
CA VAL A 172 0.42 -16.80 -3.33
C VAL A 172 0.48 -18.20 -2.73
N GLN A 173 -0.67 -18.79 -2.42
CA GLN A 173 -0.74 -20.16 -1.93
C GLN A 173 -0.26 -21.16 -2.98
N GLU A 174 -0.72 -21.04 -4.23
CA GLU A 174 -0.27 -21.88 -5.34
C GLU A 174 1.25 -21.82 -5.48
N PHE A 175 1.83 -20.62 -5.61
CA PHE A 175 3.27 -20.42 -5.78
C PHE A 175 4.09 -20.99 -4.61
N ALA A 176 3.60 -20.85 -3.38
CA ALA A 176 4.23 -21.45 -2.22
C ALA A 176 4.26 -22.98 -2.28
N HIS A 177 3.19 -23.64 -2.75
CA HIS A 177 3.16 -25.10 -2.93
C HIS A 177 4.12 -25.56 -4.04
N TRP A 178 4.16 -24.86 -5.18
CA TRP A 178 5.08 -25.15 -6.27
C TRP A 178 6.54 -25.04 -5.81
N TYR A 179 6.86 -23.95 -5.10
CA TYR A 179 8.18 -23.73 -4.52
C TYR A 179 8.57 -24.83 -3.52
N ALA A 180 7.66 -25.17 -2.60
CA ALA A 180 7.87 -26.26 -1.63
C ALA A 180 8.08 -27.63 -2.27
N ALA A 181 7.51 -27.85 -3.46
CA ALA A 181 7.70 -29.06 -4.25
C ALA A 181 8.97 -29.03 -5.12
N GLY A 182 9.77 -27.96 -5.06
CA GLY A 182 10.93 -27.76 -5.93
C GLY A 182 10.56 -27.66 -7.42
N SER A 183 9.31 -27.30 -7.72
CA SER A 183 8.77 -27.27 -9.08
C SER A 183 8.69 -25.82 -9.59
N PRO A 184 9.02 -25.56 -10.87
CA PRO A 184 8.92 -24.22 -11.43
C PRO A 184 7.46 -23.78 -11.53
N VAL A 185 7.16 -22.55 -11.14
CA VAL A 185 5.83 -21.96 -11.32
C VAL A 185 5.57 -21.74 -12.81
N VAL A 186 4.53 -22.36 -13.35
CA VAL A 186 4.11 -22.19 -14.75
C VAL A 186 2.97 -21.19 -14.82
N ILE A 187 3.19 -20.08 -15.52
CA ILE A 187 2.13 -19.11 -15.81
C ILE A 187 1.24 -19.70 -16.91
N ASP A 188 -0.02 -19.98 -16.59
CA ASP A 188 -0.99 -20.49 -17.56
C ASP A 188 -1.38 -19.39 -18.57
N PRO A 189 -0.99 -19.51 -19.85
CA PRO A 189 -1.32 -18.51 -20.87
C PRO A 189 -2.83 -18.35 -21.08
N ASN A 190 -3.63 -19.36 -20.71
CA ASN A 190 -5.09 -19.28 -20.82
C ASN A 190 -5.72 -18.37 -19.77
N ARG A 191 -4.99 -18.03 -18.70
CA ARG A 191 -5.43 -17.05 -17.69
C ARG A 191 -5.29 -15.61 -18.19
N MET A 192 -4.61 -15.36 -19.30
CA MET A 192 -4.45 -14.01 -19.86
C MET A 192 -5.75 -13.50 -20.52
N PRO A 193 -6.09 -12.21 -20.37
CA PRO A 193 -7.25 -11.62 -21.03
C PRO A 193 -7.12 -11.71 -22.57
N LYS A 194 -8.14 -12.27 -23.23
CA LYS A 194 -8.15 -12.46 -24.69
C LYS A 194 -8.72 -11.27 -25.47
N ALA A 195 -9.38 -10.35 -24.78
CA ALA A 195 -10.02 -9.18 -25.34
C ALA A 195 -10.01 -8.04 -24.32
N PRO A 196 -10.19 -6.77 -24.75
CA PRO A 196 -10.37 -5.65 -23.84
C PRO A 196 -11.60 -5.81 -22.95
N PRO A 197 -11.59 -5.25 -21.72
CA PRO A 197 -12.72 -5.35 -20.80
C PRO A 197 -13.92 -4.56 -21.32
N LYS A 198 -15.12 -5.11 -21.13
CA LYS A 198 -16.38 -4.50 -21.58
C LYS A 198 -17.09 -3.70 -20.48
N ASN A 199 -16.71 -3.89 -19.23
CA ASN A 199 -17.30 -3.27 -18.05
C ASN A 199 -16.26 -3.16 -16.92
N GLU A 200 -16.63 -2.49 -15.83
CA GLU A 200 -15.76 -2.25 -14.68
C GLU A 200 -15.36 -3.55 -13.95
N GLU A 201 -16.25 -4.55 -13.90
CA GLU A 201 -15.97 -5.84 -13.26
C GLU A 201 -14.89 -6.62 -14.03
N GLU A 202 -15.01 -6.68 -15.36
CA GLU A 202 -14.00 -7.28 -16.23
C GLU A 202 -12.66 -6.53 -16.12
N MET A 203 -12.69 -5.20 -16.04
CA MET A 203 -11.47 -4.40 -15.86
C MET A 203 -10.80 -4.71 -14.52
N ALA A 204 -11.56 -4.76 -13.41
CA ALA A 204 -11.05 -5.10 -12.09
C ALA A 204 -10.45 -6.52 -12.05
N PHE A 205 -11.08 -7.47 -12.74
CA PHE A 205 -10.55 -8.83 -12.89
C PHE A 205 -9.23 -8.85 -13.66
N MET A 206 -9.11 -8.09 -14.75
CA MET A 206 -7.85 -7.97 -15.50
C MET A 206 -6.74 -7.30 -14.69
N GLU A 207 -7.07 -6.30 -13.87
CA GLU A 207 -6.11 -5.71 -12.92
C GLU A 207 -5.65 -6.72 -11.87
N ALA A 208 -6.53 -7.58 -11.36
CA ALA A 208 -6.18 -8.66 -10.44
C ALA A 208 -5.23 -9.67 -11.10
N LEU A 209 -5.49 -10.06 -12.35
CA LEU A 209 -4.61 -10.93 -13.12
C LEU A 209 -3.23 -10.30 -13.35
N HIS A 210 -3.17 -9.00 -13.64
CA HIS A 210 -1.91 -8.28 -13.80
C HIS A 210 -1.09 -8.23 -12.49
N ARG A 211 -1.75 -8.26 -11.32
CA ARG A 211 -1.03 -8.34 -10.03
C ARG A 211 -0.39 -9.70 -9.76
N VAL A 212 -0.81 -10.75 -10.47
CA VAL A 212 -0.30 -12.12 -10.30
C VAL A 212 0.77 -12.47 -11.34
N ASN A 213 0.61 -12.00 -12.58
CA ASN A 213 1.49 -12.30 -13.72
C ASN A 213 2.60 -11.26 -13.89
#